data_AF-A0AAV9MLN5-F1
#
_entry.id   AF-A0AAV9MLN5-F1
#
_cell.length_a   1.000
_cell.length_b   1.000
_cell.length_c   1.000
_cell.angle_alpha   90.00
_cell.angle_beta   90.00
_cell.angle_gamma   90.00
#
_symmetry.space_group_name_H-M   'P 1'
#
loop_
_entity.id
_entity.type
_entity.pdbx_description
1 polymer ?
#
loop_
_entity_poly.entity_id
_entity_poly.type
_entity_poly.pdbx_seq_one_letter_code
_entity_poly.pdbx_strand_id
1 'polypeptide(L)'
;MAKLIYAMIILLLVLATPGTAKPSCETVSKRLAPCLSYIQGRYHSIKPSGRCCRGLIDISNMMKNHGDYTSVCKCIKNALLHTDYDPKRFHTGSQQCNTGYTLPPVGHTTTC
;
A
#
# COMPACT_ATOMS: atom_id res chain seq x y z
N MET A 1 44.52 -3.52 -19.33
CA MET A 1 43.93 -2.65 -18.29
C MET A 1 42.48 -2.28 -18.60
N ALA A 2 42.17 -1.54 -19.68
CA ALA A 2 40.79 -1.10 -19.99
C ALA A 2 39.76 -2.22 -20.21
N LYS A 3 40.17 -3.35 -20.81
CA LYS A 3 39.31 -4.53 -21.02
C LYS A 3 38.79 -5.17 -19.72
N LEU A 4 39.61 -5.18 -18.67
CA LEU A 4 39.24 -5.72 -17.36
C LEU A 4 38.25 -4.80 -16.63
N ILE A 5 38.44 -3.48 -16.77
CA ILE A 5 37.55 -2.46 -16.20
C ILE A 5 36.16 -2.55 -16.86
N TYR A 6 36.11 -2.68 -18.20
CA TYR A 6 34.85 -2.81 -18.93
C TYR A 6 34.10 -4.10 -18.56
N ALA A 7 34.83 -5.22 -18.42
CA ALA A 7 34.26 -6.49 -17.96
C ALA A 7 33.69 -6.40 -16.54
N MET A 8 34.38 -5.71 -15.61
CA MET A 8 33.87 -5.48 -14.26
C MET A 8 32.61 -4.61 -14.22
N ILE A 9 32.53 -3.55 -15.04
CA ILE A 9 31.37 -2.66 -15.10
C ILE A 9 30.15 -3.42 -15.63
N ILE A 10 30.32 -4.24 -16.67
CA ILE A 10 29.24 -5.09 -17.20
C ILE A 10 28.79 -6.12 -16.14
N LEU A 11 29.72 -6.72 -15.41
CA LEU A 11 29.39 -7.68 -14.35
C LEU A 11 28.59 -7.04 -13.21
N LEU A 12 28.94 -5.81 -12.81
CA LEU A 12 28.21 -5.05 -11.79
C LEU A 12 26.79 -4.66 -12.24
N LEU A 13 26.61 -4.31 -13.52
CA LEU A 13 25.29 -4.02 -14.11
C LEU A 13 24.39 -5.26 -14.19
N VAL A 14 24.97 -6.46 -14.41
CA VAL A 14 24.23 -7.73 -14.43
C VAL A 14 23.81 -8.18 -13.03
N LEU A 15 24.59 -7.84 -11.99
CA LEU A 15 24.30 -8.14 -10.59
C LEU A 15 23.33 -7.15 -9.93
N ALA A 16 23.05 -6.02 -10.59
CA ALA A 16 22.06 -5.06 -10.15
C ALA A 16 20.66 -5.66 -10.37
N THR A 17 20.23 -6.51 -9.43
CA THR A 17 18.82 -6.86 -9.32
C THR A 17 18.05 -5.55 -9.04
N PRO A 18 16.96 -5.26 -9.78
CA PRO A 18 16.08 -4.18 -9.39
C PRO A 18 15.53 -4.56 -8.02
N GLY A 19 16.11 -4.01 -6.96
CA GLY A 19 15.58 -4.15 -5.62
C GLY A 19 14.20 -3.52 -5.62
N THR A 20 13.15 -4.34 -5.65
CA THR A 20 11.80 -3.87 -5.35
C THR A 20 11.82 -3.48 -3.88
N ALA A 21 12.12 -2.21 -3.60
CA ALA A 21 12.10 -1.70 -2.26
C ALA A 21 10.69 -1.92 -1.71
N LYS A 22 10.58 -2.79 -0.69
CA LYS A 22 9.30 -3.04 -0.01
C LYS A 22 8.70 -1.69 0.42
N PRO A 23 7.40 -1.45 0.18
CA PRO A 23 6.76 -0.22 0.60
C PRO A 23 6.91 -0.04 2.11
N SER A 24 7.41 1.13 2.54
CA SER A 24 7.59 1.43 3.96
C SER A 24 6.26 1.69 4.64
N CYS A 25 6.12 1.31 5.92
CA CYS A 25 4.89 1.56 6.69
C CYS A 25 4.58 3.04 6.84
N GLU A 26 5.60 3.90 6.85
CA GLU A 26 5.42 5.35 6.81
C GLU A 26 4.70 5.79 5.52
N THR A 27 5.11 5.24 4.38
CA THR A 27 4.45 5.52 3.09
C THR A 27 3.00 5.07 3.12
N VAL A 28 2.73 3.84 3.56
CA VAL A 28 1.36 3.32 3.69
C VAL A 28 0.51 4.21 4.59
N SER A 29 1.05 4.63 5.74
CA SER A 29 0.35 5.50 6.70
C SER A 29 0.03 6.87 6.09
N LYS A 30 0.99 7.47 5.36
CA LYS A 30 0.77 8.75 4.64
C LYS A 30 -0.31 8.63 3.57
N ARG A 31 -0.35 7.52 2.84
CA ARG A 31 -1.41 7.25 1.83
C ARG A 31 -2.77 6.98 2.47
N LEU A 32 -2.79 6.39 3.66
CA LEU A 32 -4.01 6.05 4.39
C LEU A 32 -4.60 7.24 5.16
N ALA A 33 -3.79 8.19 5.62
CA ALA A 33 -4.21 9.37 6.38
C ALA A 33 -5.46 10.11 5.82
N PRO A 34 -5.56 10.43 4.51
CA PRO A 34 -6.76 11.10 3.98
C PRO A 34 -8.04 10.24 4.00
N CYS A 35 -7.93 8.95 4.28
CA CYS A 35 -9.06 8.01 4.33
C CYS A 35 -9.62 7.78 5.73
N LEU A 36 -8.95 8.25 6.79
CA LEU A 36 -9.32 7.96 8.18
C LEU A 36 -10.79 8.27 8.45
N SER A 37 -11.27 9.47 8.13
CA SER A 37 -12.68 9.83 8.36
C SER A 37 -13.67 8.94 7.61
N TYR A 38 -13.30 8.45 6.43
CA TYR A 38 -14.13 7.54 5.65
C TYR A 38 -14.17 6.14 6.30
N ILE A 39 -13.02 5.53 6.59
CA ILE A 39 -12.97 4.18 7.17
C ILE A 39 -13.52 4.13 8.60
N GLN A 40 -13.44 5.24 9.34
CA GLN A 40 -14.04 5.39 10.68
C GLN A 40 -15.57 5.55 10.63
N GLY A 41 -16.17 5.69 9.46
CA GLY A 41 -17.60 5.95 9.34
C GLY A 41 -18.06 7.33 9.81
N ARG A 42 -17.13 8.24 10.10
CA ARG A 42 -17.41 9.61 10.57
C ARG A 42 -17.71 10.58 9.44
N TYR A 43 -17.53 10.17 8.19
CA TYR A 43 -17.75 11.02 7.03
C TYR A 43 -19.23 11.01 6.63
N HIS A 44 -19.84 12.20 6.50
CA HIS A 44 -21.23 12.36 6.06
C HIS A 44 -21.48 11.87 4.63
N SER A 45 -20.44 11.77 3.80
CA SER A 45 -20.57 11.20 2.46
C SER A 45 -20.38 9.69 2.47
N ILE A 46 -21.20 9.02 1.68
CA ILE A 46 -21.15 7.58 1.42
C ILE A 46 -19.91 7.20 0.58
N LYS A 47 -19.25 8.19 -0.06
CA LYS A 47 -18.09 8.00 -0.93
C LYS A 47 -16.80 8.60 -0.35
N PRO A 48 -15.62 8.01 -0.62
CA PRO A 48 -14.34 8.57 -0.24
C PRO A 48 -14.08 9.91 -0.91
N SER A 49 -13.29 10.76 -0.25
CA SER A 49 -12.78 11.98 -0.89
C SER A 49 -11.81 11.63 -2.03
N GLY A 50 -11.62 12.54 -3.00
CA GLY A 50 -10.65 12.32 -4.08
C GLY A 50 -9.22 12.10 -3.57
N ARG A 51 -8.85 12.74 -2.45
CA ARG A 51 -7.56 12.48 -1.77
C ARG A 51 -7.49 11.08 -1.19
N CYS A 52 -8.57 10.61 -0.56
CA CYS A 52 -8.62 9.23 -0.08
C CYS A 52 -8.55 8.24 -1.25
N CYS A 53 -9.30 8.45 -2.34
CA CYS A 53 -9.23 7.57 -3.50
C CYS A 53 -7.81 7.45 -4.07
N ARG A 54 -7.07 8.55 -4.20
CA ARG A 54 -5.65 8.49 -4.61
C ARG A 54 -4.82 7.63 -3.64
N GLY A 55 -5.03 7.79 -2.34
CA GLY A 55 -4.38 6.96 -1.32
C GLY A 55 -4.72 5.47 -1.45
N LEU A 56 -6.00 5.12 -1.65
CA LEU A 56 -6.43 3.74 -1.84
C LEU A 56 -5.88 3.13 -3.13
N ILE A 57 -5.80 3.90 -4.23
CA ILE A 57 -5.17 3.47 -5.48
C ILE A 57 -3.69 3.14 -5.24
N ASP A 58 -2.95 4.03 -4.57
CA ASP A 58 -1.54 3.80 -4.25
C ASP A 58 -1.35 2.54 -3.40
N ILE A 59 -2.18 2.36 -2.37
CA ILE A 59 -2.16 1.16 -1.50
C ILE A 59 -2.53 -0.10 -2.30
N SER A 60 -3.54 -0.06 -3.17
CA SER A 60 -3.92 -1.18 -4.05
C SER A 60 -2.77 -1.58 -4.98
N ASN A 61 -2.06 -0.61 -5.54
CA ASN A 61 -0.90 -0.88 -6.40
C ASN A 61 0.24 -1.53 -5.60
N MET A 62 0.48 -1.11 -4.36
CA MET A 62 1.45 -1.76 -3.47
C MET A 62 1.03 -3.19 -3.13
N MET A 63 -0.26 -3.44 -2.86
CA MET A 63 -0.75 -4.77 -2.48
C MET A 63 -0.86 -5.74 -3.65
N LYS A 64 -0.98 -5.24 -4.89
CA LYS A 64 -1.04 -6.05 -6.12
C LYS A 64 0.24 -6.87 -6.34
N ASN A 65 1.39 -6.38 -5.85
CA ASN A 65 2.62 -7.15 -5.85
C ASN A 65 2.60 -8.14 -4.66
N HIS A 66 2.51 -9.44 -4.93
CA HIS A 66 2.34 -10.48 -3.91
C HIS A 66 3.39 -10.46 -2.78
N GLY A 67 4.64 -10.06 -3.06
CA GLY A 67 5.69 -9.91 -2.03
C GLY A 67 5.46 -8.75 -1.05
N ASP A 68 4.59 -7.80 -1.41
CA ASP A 68 4.32 -6.58 -0.68
C ASP A 68 3.00 -6.64 0.09
N TYR A 69 2.06 -7.53 -0.27
CA TYR A 69 0.76 -7.67 0.41
C TYR A 69 0.91 -7.82 1.94
N THR A 70 1.67 -8.83 2.40
CA THR A 70 1.86 -9.08 3.84
C THR A 70 2.48 -7.87 4.54
N SER A 71 3.41 -7.19 3.88
CA SER A 71 4.09 -6.01 4.44
C SER A 71 3.10 -4.85 4.59
N VAL A 72 2.36 -4.53 3.51
CA VAL A 72 1.37 -3.46 3.49
C VAL A 72 0.22 -3.76 4.47
N CYS A 73 -0.27 -5.00 4.52
CA CYS A 73 -1.31 -5.45 5.45
C CYS A 73 -0.88 -5.21 6.91
N LYS A 74 0.35 -5.62 7.28
CA LYS A 74 0.91 -5.37 8.61
C LYS A 74 1.05 -3.87 8.90
N CYS A 75 1.46 -3.08 7.91
CA CYS A 75 1.55 -1.63 8.05
C CYS A 75 0.18 -0.98 8.29
N ILE A 76 -0.85 -1.35 7.54
CA ILE A 76 -2.22 -0.83 7.72
C ILE A 76 -2.74 -1.21 9.11
N LYS A 77 -2.57 -2.48 9.51
CA LYS A 77 -2.99 -2.97 10.84
C LYS A 77 -2.32 -2.18 11.97
N ASN A 78 -1.02 -1.92 11.86
CA ASN A 78 -0.29 -1.14 12.85
C ASN A 78 -0.71 0.33 12.86
N ALA A 79 -0.88 0.95 11.68
CA ALA A 79 -1.32 2.34 11.55
C ALA A 79 -2.69 2.60 12.17
N LEU A 80 -3.55 1.57 12.22
CA LEU A 80 -4.91 1.66 12.75
C LEU A 80 -5.11 0.97 14.11
N LEU A 81 -4.03 0.56 14.79
CA LEU A 81 -4.10 -0.22 16.03
C LEU A 81 -4.95 0.45 17.12
N HIS A 82 -4.86 1.78 17.25
CA HIS A 82 -5.61 2.57 18.23
C HIS A 82 -6.79 3.33 17.62
N THR A 83 -7.18 2.97 16.40
CA THR A 83 -8.29 3.59 15.70
C THR A 83 -9.46 2.61 15.65
N ASP A 84 -10.64 3.08 16.01
CA ASP A 84 -11.89 2.37 15.72
C ASP A 84 -12.30 2.67 14.26
N TYR A 85 -12.53 1.63 13.47
CA TYR A 85 -12.91 1.74 12.06
C TYR A 85 -13.63 0.48 11.59
N ASP A 86 -14.31 0.58 10.45
CA ASP A 86 -14.96 -0.57 9.79
C ASP A 86 -14.04 -1.16 8.71
N PRO A 87 -13.49 -2.39 8.89
CA PRO A 87 -12.64 -3.03 7.89
C PRO A 87 -13.31 -3.24 6.54
N LYS A 88 -14.65 -3.36 6.49
CA LYS A 88 -15.39 -3.53 5.23
C LYS A 88 -15.29 -2.29 4.34
N ARG A 89 -15.03 -1.12 4.93
CA ARG A 89 -14.86 0.13 4.18
C ARG A 89 -13.59 0.15 3.33
N PHE A 90 -12.57 -0.66 3.63
CA PHE A 90 -11.46 -0.83 2.70
C PHE A 90 -11.92 -1.41 1.37
N HIS A 91 -12.73 -2.47 1.44
CA HIS A 91 -13.31 -3.13 0.26
C HIS A 91 -14.26 -2.19 -0.49
N THR A 92 -15.26 -1.64 0.20
CA THR A 92 -16.24 -0.73 -0.42
C THR A 92 -15.59 0.54 -0.98
N GLY A 93 -14.67 1.14 -0.22
CA GLY A 93 -13.96 2.35 -0.65
C GLY A 93 -13.09 2.09 -1.88
N SER A 94 -12.40 0.95 -1.93
CA SER A 94 -11.60 0.53 -3.08
C SER A 94 -12.46 0.37 -4.34
N GLN A 95 -13.64 -0.26 -4.24
CA GLN A 95 -14.59 -0.37 -5.36
C GLN A 95 -15.08 1.01 -5.79
N GLN A 96 -15.48 1.87 -4.85
CA GLN A 96 -15.98 3.21 -5.14
C GLN A 96 -14.92 4.12 -5.80
N CYS A 97 -13.64 3.84 -5.56
CA CYS A 97 -12.51 4.58 -6.13
C CYS A 97 -11.92 3.94 -7.40
N ASN A 98 -12.47 2.82 -7.90
CA ASN A 98 -11.98 2.10 -9.09
C ASN A 98 -10.47 1.80 -9.04
N THR A 99 -9.98 1.26 -7.92
CA THR A 99 -8.53 1.05 -7.68
C THR A 99 -7.88 -0.01 -8.58
N GLY A 100 -8.63 -0.73 -9.42
CA GLY A 100 -8.11 -1.79 -10.30
C GLY A 100 -7.71 -3.09 -9.58
N TYR A 101 -7.55 -3.04 -8.26
CA TYR A 101 -7.41 -4.19 -7.36
C TYR A 101 -8.23 -3.93 -6.10
N THR A 102 -9.22 -4.79 -5.85
CA THR A 102 -10.11 -4.67 -4.70
C THR A 102 -9.33 -4.96 -3.41
N LEU A 103 -9.24 -3.97 -2.54
CA LEU A 103 -8.58 -4.12 -1.25
C LEU A 103 -9.35 -5.10 -0.36
N PRO A 104 -8.70 -6.12 0.22
CA PRO A 104 -9.36 -6.96 1.21
C PRO A 104 -9.58 -6.19 2.52
N PRO A 105 -10.53 -6.65 3.36
CA PRO A 105 -10.71 -6.08 4.69
C PRO A 105 -9.46 -6.27 5.55
N VAL A 106 -8.89 -5.17 6.05
CA VAL A 106 -7.78 -5.19 7.00
C VAL A 106 -8.28 -4.66 8.34
N GLY A 107 -8.61 -5.55 9.26
CA GLY A 107 -9.06 -5.29 10.62
C GLY A 107 -7.97 -5.59 11.67
N HIS A 108 -8.25 -5.29 12.94
CA HIS A 108 -7.37 -5.67 14.06
C HIS A 108 -7.16 -7.18 14.18
N THR A 109 -8.13 -7.98 13.76
CA THR A 109 -8.07 -9.45 13.77
C THR A 109 -7.57 -10.06 12.46
N THR A 110 -7.31 -9.26 11.42
CA THR A 110 -6.83 -9.78 10.14
C THR A 110 -5.46 -10.43 10.29
N THR A 111 -5.33 -11.63 9.72
CA THR A 111 -4.06 -12.35 9.55
C THR A 111 -3.39 -11.87 8.27
N CYS A 112 -2.27 -11.18 8.45
CA CYS A 112 -1.31 -10.82 7.42
C CYS A 112 -0.10 -11.77 7.51
#